data_AF-A0A971F1Y0-F1
#
_entry.id   AF-A0A971F1Y0-F1
#
_cell.length_a   1.000
_cell.length_b   1.000
_cell.length_c   1.000
_cell.angle_alpha   90.00
_cell.angle_beta   90.00
_cell.angle_gamma   90.00
#
_symmetry.space_group_name_H-M   'P 1'
#
loop_
_entity.id
_entity.type
_entity.pdbx_description
1 polymer ?
#
loop_
_entity_poly.entity_id
_entity_poly.type
_entity_poly.pdbx_seq_one_letter_code
_entity_poly.pdbx_strand_id
1 'polypeptide(L)'
;MMRRAVYIMISIAISLMILSGCSTSTIDNDDRIDQPTNLTMSMTGKWVIEDCLKSSNDEESTQTGNEPIGRTISFGVDEFTYADNYYSNVSYKIKRVNVGEYFLHKNTETPEEFSFENNEAFVVMVYSADNFIIEFIADSDGKVAAQIDERYYCMKRVSDETHDVQNISEGTVQYTAEDRNGLVDKTLQSGILLGVRIPVDTYDGLGDYTYGTYWISAVDCLLKPVLYTSDIYLPRMDGFWKVRVEKIMGAEGMEDNLLAARVKSAESKLLPNAFLNMTDRLETGLRKEIIYIGNDYVCVENTIYDNHATDESSKEGKTGISPKAAKTLRTLPIDNMTSVDGITISDI
;
A
#
# COMPACT_ATOMS: atom_id res chain seq x y z
N MET A 1 -41.06 -53.92 33.67
CA MET A 1 -41.15 -52.83 32.68
C MET A 1 -40.61 -51.50 33.19
N MET A 2 -41.01 -51.02 34.37
CA MET A 2 -40.58 -49.72 34.92
C MET A 2 -39.06 -49.48 34.97
N ARG A 3 -38.25 -50.45 35.42
CA ARG A 3 -36.78 -50.26 35.51
C ARG A 3 -36.12 -50.04 34.15
N ARG A 4 -36.58 -50.71 33.08
CA ARG A 4 -36.04 -50.53 31.72
C ARG A 4 -36.40 -49.17 31.12
N ALA A 5 -37.60 -48.68 31.41
CA ALA A 5 -38.03 -47.34 31.00
C ALA A 5 -37.21 -46.24 31.70
N VAL A 6 -36.85 -46.43 32.98
CA VAL A 6 -36.00 -45.49 33.72
C VAL A 6 -34.58 -45.45 33.16
N TYR A 7 -33.98 -46.59 32.80
CA TYR A 7 -32.64 -46.60 32.19
C TYR A 7 -32.61 -45.93 30.82
N ILE A 8 -33.66 -46.10 30.01
CA ILE A 8 -33.79 -45.44 28.70
C ILE A 8 -33.95 -43.92 28.88
N MET A 9 -34.74 -43.48 29.85
CA MET A 9 -34.88 -42.04 30.18
C MET A 9 -33.55 -41.42 30.62
N ILE A 10 -32.77 -42.14 31.43
CA ILE A 10 -31.45 -41.68 31.88
C ILE A 10 -30.45 -41.64 30.72
N SER A 11 -30.45 -42.64 29.82
CA SER A 11 -29.54 -42.62 28.65
C SER A 11 -29.86 -41.49 27.68
N ILE A 12 -31.15 -41.16 27.49
CA ILE A 12 -31.58 -40.05 26.65
C ILE A 12 -31.16 -38.71 27.27
N ALA A 13 -31.32 -38.54 28.60
CA ALA A 13 -30.90 -37.33 29.30
C ALA A 13 -29.38 -37.10 29.23
N ILE A 14 -28.59 -38.16 29.34
CA ILE A 14 -27.12 -38.09 29.20
C ILE A 14 -26.75 -37.74 27.75
N SER A 15 -27.42 -38.33 26.75
CA SER A 15 -27.17 -38.02 25.34
C SER A 15 -27.46 -36.54 25.01
N LEU A 16 -28.50 -35.96 25.61
CA LEU A 16 -28.87 -34.56 25.41
C LEU A 16 -27.84 -33.57 25.97
N MET A 17 -27.09 -33.94 27.03
CA MET A 17 -26.05 -33.07 27.56
C MET A 17 -24.81 -32.99 26.66
N ILE A 18 -24.50 -34.05 25.92
CA ILE A 18 -23.34 -34.10 25.01
C ILE A 18 -23.58 -33.27 23.72
N LEU A 19 -24.83 -32.95 23.40
CA LEU A 19 -25.21 -32.10 22.26
C LEU A 19 -25.09 -30.59 22.55
N SER A 20 -24.68 -30.20 23.75
CA SER A 20 -24.38 -28.81 24.12
C SER A 20 -22.96 -28.43 23.65
N GLY A 21 -22.70 -28.56 22.35
CA GLY A 21 -21.46 -28.10 21.75
C GLY A 21 -21.33 -26.58 21.90
N CYS A 22 -20.13 -26.11 22.25
CA CYS A 22 -19.81 -24.69 22.31
C CYS A 22 -20.22 -24.00 21.01
N SER A 23 -21.19 -23.09 21.07
CA SER A 23 -21.29 -22.04 20.07
C SER A 23 -20.02 -21.19 20.24
N THR A 24 -19.04 -21.35 19.35
CA THR A 24 -18.06 -20.28 19.16
C THR A 24 -18.85 -19.07 18.71
N SER A 25 -19.07 -18.14 19.64
CA SER A 25 -19.48 -16.78 19.32
C SER A 25 -18.53 -16.31 18.23
N THR A 26 -19.05 -16.14 17.02
CA THR A 26 -18.38 -15.33 16.00
C THR A 26 -18.12 -13.99 16.68
N ILE A 27 -16.86 -13.74 17.01
CA ILE A 27 -16.43 -12.45 17.52
C ILE A 27 -16.66 -11.49 16.36
N ASP A 28 -17.78 -10.77 16.38
CA ASP A 28 -17.97 -9.61 15.53
C ASP A 28 -16.86 -8.62 15.90
N ASN A 29 -15.96 -8.37 14.96
CA ASN A 29 -14.81 -7.49 15.18
C ASN A 29 -15.19 -6.00 15.16
N ASP A 30 -16.44 -5.67 14.83
CA ASP A 30 -16.93 -4.29 14.76
C ASP A 30 -16.93 -3.58 16.12
N ASP A 31 -17.09 -4.31 17.24
CA ASP A 31 -17.20 -3.72 18.58
C ASP A 31 -15.84 -3.47 19.29
N ARG A 32 -14.69 -3.71 18.63
CA ARG A 32 -13.36 -3.61 19.30
C ARG A 32 -12.42 -2.52 18.78
N ILE A 33 -12.80 -1.78 17.74
CA ILE A 33 -11.96 -0.70 17.21
C ILE A 33 -12.84 0.53 16.94
N ASP A 34 -13.25 1.21 18.01
CA ASP A 34 -13.74 2.58 17.87
C ASP A 34 -12.55 3.49 17.54
N GLN A 35 -12.75 4.38 16.56
CA GLN A 35 -11.76 5.40 16.27
C GLN A 35 -11.53 6.25 17.54
N PRO A 36 -10.28 6.56 17.92
CA PRO A 36 -10.05 7.47 19.01
C PRO A 36 -10.65 8.83 18.66
N THR A 37 -11.64 9.28 19.45
CA THR A 37 -12.15 10.65 19.39
C THR A 37 -11.09 11.60 19.93
N ASN A 38 -10.19 12.06 19.05
CA ASN A 38 -9.30 13.18 19.33
C ASN A 38 -10.13 14.48 19.32
N LEU A 39 -10.78 14.79 20.45
CA LEU A 39 -11.68 15.93 20.64
C LEU A 39 -10.98 17.30 20.59
N THR A 40 -9.66 17.35 20.45
CA THR A 40 -8.90 18.60 20.31
C THR A 40 -7.89 18.46 19.18
N MET A 41 -8.29 18.88 17.99
CA MET A 41 -7.36 19.08 16.90
C MET A 41 -6.51 20.32 17.21
N SER A 42 -5.20 20.16 17.33
CA SER A 42 -4.29 21.29 17.59
C SER A 42 -4.34 22.40 16.53
N MET A 43 -4.90 22.09 15.35
CA MET A 43 -5.08 23.01 14.22
C MET A 43 -6.41 23.77 14.23
N THR A 44 -7.36 23.46 15.14
CA THR A 44 -8.67 24.13 15.18
C THR A 44 -8.52 25.65 15.22
N GLY A 45 -9.40 26.33 14.47
CA GLY A 45 -9.44 27.79 14.41
C GLY A 45 -9.11 28.31 13.02
N LYS A 46 -8.90 29.62 12.94
CA LYS A 46 -8.67 30.37 11.70
C LYS A 46 -7.21 30.74 11.56
N TRP A 47 -6.68 30.50 10.37
CA TRP A 47 -5.30 30.73 9.97
C TRP A 47 -5.25 31.65 8.76
N VAL A 48 -4.19 32.43 8.64
CA VAL A 48 -3.89 33.26 7.46
C VAL A 48 -2.58 32.79 6.85
N ILE A 49 -2.52 32.76 5.51
CA ILE A 49 -1.30 32.48 4.77
C ILE A 49 -0.44 33.74 4.77
N GLU A 50 0.77 33.67 5.34
CA GLU A 50 1.65 34.83 5.50
C GLU A 50 2.72 34.92 4.42
N ASP A 51 3.37 33.80 4.08
CA ASP A 51 4.53 33.80 3.18
C ASP A 51 4.70 32.45 2.48
N CYS A 52 5.38 32.44 1.33
CA CYS A 52 5.80 31.23 0.64
C CYS A 52 7.23 30.85 1.06
N LEU A 53 7.42 29.62 1.50
CA LEU A 53 8.75 29.06 1.74
C LEU A 53 9.51 29.03 0.42
N LYS A 54 10.69 29.62 0.40
CA LYS A 54 11.53 29.67 -0.80
C LYS A 54 12.32 28.37 -0.90
N SER A 55 12.24 27.71 -2.05
CA SER A 55 13.20 26.65 -2.37
C SER A 55 14.51 27.27 -2.86
N SER A 56 15.64 26.65 -2.56
CA SER A 56 16.96 27.06 -3.08
C SER A 56 17.04 27.10 -4.62
N ASN A 57 16.10 26.41 -5.31
CA ASN A 57 15.98 26.37 -6.77
C ASN A 57 14.94 27.34 -7.34
N ASP A 58 14.28 28.17 -6.53
CA ASP A 58 13.38 29.20 -7.02
C ASP A 58 14.22 30.38 -7.54
N GLU A 59 14.43 30.45 -8.86
CA GLU A 59 14.75 31.74 -9.50
C GLU A 59 13.65 32.74 -9.13
N GLU A 60 13.99 34.02 -8.88
CA GLU A 60 13.04 35.08 -8.50
C GLU A 60 11.84 35.11 -9.45
N SER A 61 10.79 34.38 -9.09
CA SER A 61 9.57 34.35 -9.87
C SER A 61 8.89 35.69 -9.65
N THR A 62 8.67 36.40 -10.76
CA THR A 62 7.85 37.60 -10.79
C THR A 62 6.52 37.27 -10.15
N GLN A 63 6.19 37.95 -9.04
CA GLN A 63 4.90 37.86 -8.34
C GLN A 63 3.76 37.92 -9.35
N THR A 64 3.25 36.75 -9.75
CA THR A 64 2.00 36.64 -10.48
C THR A 64 0.89 36.87 -9.46
N GLY A 65 -0.02 37.81 -9.73
CA GLY A 65 -1.01 38.34 -8.78
C GLY A 65 -2.09 37.38 -8.27
N ASN A 66 -1.82 36.08 -8.22
CA ASN A 66 -2.73 35.02 -7.77
C ASN A 66 -2.18 34.17 -6.61
N GLU A 67 -1.07 34.60 -5.98
CA GLU A 67 -0.52 33.93 -4.79
C GLU A 67 -1.55 33.87 -3.66
N PRO A 68 -1.62 32.76 -2.90
CA PRO A 68 -2.61 32.57 -1.85
C PRO A 68 -2.34 33.40 -0.58
N ILE A 69 -1.32 34.27 -0.59
CA ILE A 69 -0.94 35.13 0.53
C ILE A 69 -2.12 36.01 0.94
N GLY A 70 -2.37 36.07 2.26
CA GLY A 70 -3.50 36.78 2.86
C GLY A 70 -4.82 36.03 2.83
N ARG A 71 -4.95 34.91 2.10
CA ARG A 71 -6.14 34.05 2.17
C ARG A 71 -6.19 33.35 3.52
N THR A 72 -7.42 33.04 3.96
CA THR A 72 -7.67 32.40 5.25
C THR A 72 -8.09 30.95 5.10
N ILE A 73 -7.66 30.13 6.04
CA ILE A 73 -8.01 28.71 6.18
C ILE A 73 -8.65 28.53 7.54
N SER A 74 -9.79 27.84 7.64
CA SER A 74 -10.38 27.52 8.94
C SER A 74 -10.59 26.02 9.11
N PHE A 75 -10.18 25.50 10.26
CA PHE A 75 -10.28 24.10 10.65
C PHE A 75 -11.35 23.94 11.73
N GLY A 76 -12.42 23.22 11.41
CA GLY A 76 -13.41 22.75 12.38
C GLY A 76 -13.34 21.25 12.58
N VAL A 77 -14.19 20.73 13.46
CA VAL A 77 -14.24 19.29 13.77
C VAL A 77 -14.72 18.47 12.57
N ASP A 78 -15.74 18.97 11.87
CA ASP A 78 -16.40 18.35 10.73
C ASP A 78 -16.57 19.31 9.53
N GLU A 79 -16.02 20.51 9.64
CA GLU A 79 -16.00 21.54 8.60
C GLU A 79 -14.59 22.04 8.29
N PHE A 80 -14.37 22.45 7.05
CA PHE A 80 -13.11 23.05 6.59
C PHE A 80 -13.39 24.16 5.58
N THR A 81 -12.61 25.25 5.62
CA THR A 81 -12.71 26.33 4.63
C THR A 81 -11.35 26.67 4.04
N TYR A 82 -11.30 26.81 2.72
CA TYR A 82 -10.13 27.24 1.97
C TYR A 82 -10.55 27.93 0.67
N ALA A 83 -9.90 29.06 0.35
CA ALA A 83 -10.12 29.81 -0.90
C ALA A 83 -11.61 30.04 -1.23
N ASP A 84 -12.37 30.55 -0.25
CA ASP A 84 -13.81 30.82 -0.36
C ASP A 84 -14.69 29.59 -0.64
N ASN A 85 -14.16 28.39 -0.46
CA ASN A 85 -14.91 27.14 -0.52
C ASN A 85 -15.17 26.60 0.89
N TYR A 86 -16.38 26.09 1.11
CA TYR A 86 -16.78 25.41 2.35
C TYR A 86 -16.90 23.90 2.12
N TYR A 87 -16.25 23.11 2.96
CA TYR A 87 -16.30 21.65 2.91
C TYR A 87 -16.98 21.13 4.17
N SER A 88 -18.06 20.38 3.99
CA SER A 88 -18.77 19.68 5.05
C SER A 88 -18.31 18.23 5.17
N ASN A 89 -18.60 17.60 6.31
CA ASN A 89 -18.28 16.20 6.61
C ASN A 89 -16.80 15.88 6.34
N VAL A 90 -15.91 16.78 6.78
CA VAL A 90 -14.48 16.57 6.60
C VAL A 90 -13.93 15.57 7.60
N SER A 91 -12.91 14.85 7.17
CA SER A 91 -12.12 13.97 8.03
C SER A 91 -10.65 14.31 7.92
N TYR A 92 -9.93 14.06 9.00
CA TYR A 92 -8.54 14.42 9.14
C TYR A 92 -7.70 13.19 9.42
N LYS A 93 -6.60 13.06 8.70
CA LYS A 93 -5.59 12.02 8.95
C LYS A 93 -4.29 12.70 9.34
N ILE A 94 -3.73 12.31 10.49
CA ILE A 94 -2.46 12.82 10.99
C ILE A 94 -1.42 11.70 10.90
N LYS A 95 -0.26 11.99 10.33
CA LYS A 95 0.89 11.08 10.26
C LYS A 95 2.09 11.74 10.93
N ARG A 96 2.82 10.98 11.75
CA ARG A 96 4.17 11.36 12.16
C ARG A 96 5.16 10.82 11.13
N VAL A 97 6.03 11.67 10.61
CA VAL A 97 6.95 11.33 9.53
C VAL A 97 8.38 11.72 9.90
N ASN A 98 9.35 10.98 9.36
CA ASN A 98 10.74 11.44 9.31
C ASN A 98 10.85 12.55 8.26
N VAL A 99 11.38 13.70 8.65
CA VAL A 99 11.42 14.92 7.82
C VAL A 99 12.25 14.72 6.56
N GLY A 100 13.46 14.18 6.72
CA GLY A 100 14.35 13.89 5.60
C GLY A 100 13.71 12.95 4.57
N GLU A 101 13.04 11.88 5.02
CA GLU A 101 12.35 10.95 4.12
C GLU A 101 11.11 11.59 3.45
N TYR A 102 10.35 12.39 4.20
CA TYR A 102 9.14 13.05 3.70
C TYR A 102 9.47 14.02 2.56
N PHE A 103 10.43 14.93 2.76
CA PHE A 103 10.82 15.91 1.75
C PHE A 103 11.54 15.23 0.56
N LEU A 104 12.35 14.19 0.81
CA LEU A 104 12.95 13.39 -0.26
C LEU A 104 11.88 12.74 -1.15
N HIS A 105 10.82 12.16 -0.58
CA HIS A 105 9.73 11.56 -1.36
C HIS A 105 8.94 12.60 -2.16
N LYS A 106 8.85 13.84 -1.66
CA LYS A 106 8.22 14.96 -2.38
C LYS A 106 9.16 15.61 -3.40
N ASN A 107 10.41 15.13 -3.51
CA ASN A 107 11.45 15.70 -4.36
C ASN A 107 11.67 17.20 -4.10
N THR A 108 11.58 17.59 -2.83
CA THR A 108 11.76 18.96 -2.36
C THR A 108 12.78 19.00 -1.23
N GLU A 109 13.39 20.17 -1.01
CA GLU A 109 14.29 20.38 0.12
C GLU A 109 13.49 20.68 1.39
N THR A 110 14.07 20.33 2.55
CA THR A 110 13.51 20.71 3.84
C THR A 110 13.59 22.22 4.01
N PRO A 111 12.47 22.92 4.29
CA PRO A 111 12.48 24.37 4.50
C PRO A 111 13.33 24.78 5.72
N GLU A 112 14.17 25.79 5.57
CA GLU A 112 15.05 26.29 6.65
C GLU A 112 14.25 26.97 7.77
N GLU A 113 13.07 27.50 7.46
CA GLU A 113 12.21 28.22 8.38
C GLU A 113 11.52 27.32 9.41
N PHE A 114 11.56 25.99 9.22
CA PHE A 114 10.91 25.00 10.08
C PHE A 114 11.91 24.33 11.03
N SER A 115 11.53 24.21 12.30
CA SER A 115 12.33 23.55 13.33
C SER A 115 11.79 22.16 13.63
N PHE A 116 12.43 21.12 13.11
CA PHE A 116 12.00 19.75 13.35
C PHE A 116 12.86 19.05 14.41
N GLU A 117 12.36 19.01 15.65
CA GLU A 117 12.99 18.24 16.72
C GLU A 117 12.98 16.75 16.38
N ASN A 118 14.07 16.07 16.71
CA ASN A 118 14.27 14.64 16.43
C ASN A 118 14.09 14.23 14.96
N ASN A 119 14.15 15.18 14.02
CA ASN A 119 13.89 14.95 12.59
C ASN A 119 12.50 14.33 12.34
N GLU A 120 11.52 14.68 13.17
CA GLU A 120 10.12 14.28 13.02
C GLU A 120 9.21 15.49 12.74
N ALA A 121 8.14 15.27 11.96
CA ALA A 121 7.09 16.25 11.72
C ALA A 121 5.71 15.60 11.76
N PHE A 122 4.68 16.41 12.00
CA PHE A 122 3.29 15.98 11.84
C PHE A 122 2.74 16.48 10.51
N VAL A 123 2.25 15.56 9.70
CA VAL A 123 1.55 15.85 8.44
C VAL A 123 0.06 15.64 8.65
N VAL A 124 -0.72 16.69 8.40
CA VAL A 124 -2.18 16.69 8.53
C VAL A 124 -2.79 16.73 7.14
N MET A 125 -3.56 15.72 6.77
CA MET A 125 -4.29 15.65 5.51
C MET A 125 -5.78 15.83 5.76
N VAL A 126 -6.43 16.67 4.96
CA VAL A 126 -7.87 16.95 5.03
C VAL A 126 -8.57 16.26 3.87
N TYR A 127 -9.68 15.59 4.17
CA TYR A 127 -10.52 14.91 3.18
C TYR A 127 -11.98 15.34 3.34
N SER A 128 -12.75 15.38 2.24
CA SER A 128 -14.21 15.42 2.26
C SER A 128 -14.76 14.30 1.39
N ALA A 129 -15.63 13.45 1.96
CA ALA A 129 -16.20 12.28 1.28
C ALA A 129 -15.13 11.45 0.52
N ASP A 130 -14.04 11.11 1.23
CA ASP A 130 -12.85 10.38 0.72
C ASP A 130 -12.00 11.09 -0.33
N ASN A 131 -12.37 12.29 -0.77
CA ASN A 131 -11.54 13.10 -1.65
C ASN A 131 -10.52 13.89 -0.85
N PHE A 132 -9.25 13.77 -1.21
CA PHE A 132 -8.18 14.60 -0.66
C PHE A 132 -8.41 16.06 -1.05
N ILE A 133 -8.33 16.96 -0.07
CA ILE A 133 -8.47 18.41 -0.27
C ILE A 133 -7.09 19.08 -0.24
N ILE A 134 -6.37 18.93 0.88
CA ILE A 134 -5.12 19.65 1.12
C ILE A 134 -4.29 18.96 2.20
N GLU A 135 -2.98 19.17 2.17
CA GLU A 135 -2.00 18.67 3.14
C GLU A 135 -1.30 19.84 3.84
N PHE A 136 -1.06 19.67 5.14
CA PHE A 136 -0.32 20.60 5.98
C PHE A 136 0.83 19.88 6.66
N ILE A 137 1.93 20.58 6.90
CA ILE A 137 3.03 20.12 7.74
C ILE A 137 3.19 21.06 8.94
N ALA A 138 3.33 20.47 10.13
CA ALA A 138 3.60 21.17 11.37
C ALA A 138 4.99 20.82 11.88
N ASP A 139 5.74 21.82 12.32
CA ASP A 139 7.00 21.63 13.02
C ASP A 139 6.80 21.40 14.53
N SER A 140 7.89 21.19 15.25
CA SER A 140 7.87 20.93 16.69
C SER A 140 7.50 22.17 17.51
N ASP A 141 7.69 23.37 16.96
CA ASP A 141 7.36 24.66 17.57
C ASP A 141 5.90 25.07 17.30
N GLY A 142 5.15 24.29 16.53
CA GLY A 142 3.76 24.56 16.15
C GLY A 142 3.61 25.52 14.98
N LYS A 143 4.69 25.81 14.22
CA LYS A 143 4.57 26.46 12.90
C LYS A 143 3.92 25.49 11.94
N VAL A 144 3.11 26.03 11.03
CA VAL A 144 2.34 25.23 10.08
C VAL A 144 2.52 25.79 8.69
N ALA A 145 2.75 24.92 7.72
CA ALA A 145 2.70 25.26 6.31
C ALA A 145 1.66 24.42 5.57
N ALA A 146 0.96 25.06 4.64
CA ALA A 146 0.07 24.41 3.69
C ALA A 146 0.82 24.06 2.41
N GLN A 147 0.64 22.85 1.89
CA GLN A 147 1.11 22.50 0.55
C GLN A 147 0.03 22.90 -0.47
N ILE A 148 0.34 23.92 -1.28
CA ILE A 148 -0.54 24.44 -2.34
C ILE A 148 0.31 24.54 -3.62
N ASP A 149 -0.15 23.94 -4.70
CA ASP A 149 0.54 23.94 -6.01
C ASP A 149 2.03 23.58 -5.91
N GLU A 150 2.32 22.49 -5.19
CA GLU A 150 3.68 21.97 -4.94
C GLU A 150 4.60 22.89 -4.11
N ARG A 151 4.11 24.05 -3.66
CA ARG A 151 4.84 24.99 -2.79
C ARG A 151 4.30 24.93 -1.37
N TYR A 152 5.15 25.29 -0.41
CA TYR A 152 4.78 25.34 1.00
C TYR A 152 4.57 26.79 1.42
N TYR A 153 3.41 27.09 2.00
CA TYR A 153 3.06 28.42 2.46
C TYR A 153 2.89 28.44 3.97
N CYS A 154 3.69 29.25 4.66
CA CYS A 154 3.61 29.48 6.09
C CYS A 154 2.26 30.09 6.48
N MET A 155 1.70 29.59 7.57
CA MET A 155 0.46 30.06 8.13
C MET A 155 0.63 30.53 9.56
N LYS A 156 -0.20 31.50 9.94
CA LYS A 156 -0.31 31.97 11.31
C LYS A 156 -1.74 31.92 11.80
N ARG A 157 -1.91 31.44 13.03
CA ARG A 157 -3.22 31.41 13.69
C ARG A 157 -3.66 32.83 14.03
N VAL A 158 -4.89 33.15 13.64
CA VAL A 158 -5.52 34.46 13.86
C VAL A 158 -6.64 34.37 14.89
N SER A 159 -7.29 33.20 15.02
CA SER A 159 -8.39 32.97 15.97
C SER A 159 -8.49 31.49 16.35
N ASP A 160 -9.00 31.22 17.54
CA ASP A 160 -9.33 29.86 18.02
C ASP A 160 -10.75 29.44 17.59
N GLU A 161 -11.56 30.40 17.12
CA GLU A 161 -12.94 30.19 16.66
C GLU A 161 -12.97 29.88 15.16
N THR A 162 -13.80 28.92 14.77
CA THR A 162 -14.20 28.71 13.36
C THR A 162 -15.29 29.73 13.01
N HIS A 163 -15.20 30.37 11.84
CA HIS A 163 -16.10 31.46 11.47
C HIS A 163 -17.53 30.98 11.19
N ASP A 164 -18.47 31.91 11.38
CA ASP A 164 -19.91 31.84 11.08
C ASP A 164 -20.14 31.62 9.56
N VAL A 165 -20.72 30.47 9.18
CA VAL A 165 -20.85 29.93 7.80
C VAL A 165 -21.88 30.69 6.95
N GLN A 166 -22.17 31.96 7.26
CA GLN A 166 -23.17 32.71 6.53
C GLN A 166 -22.63 33.20 5.18
N ASN A 167 -23.07 32.54 4.09
CA ASN A 167 -22.91 32.88 2.66
C ASN A 167 -21.69 32.30 1.90
N ILE A 168 -21.20 31.12 2.25
CA ILE A 168 -20.14 30.43 1.47
C ILE A 168 -20.76 29.29 0.67
N SER A 169 -20.41 29.15 -0.61
CA SER A 169 -20.84 28.02 -1.44
C SER A 169 -20.15 26.74 -1.02
N GLU A 170 -20.91 25.63 -0.99
CA GLU A 170 -20.35 24.31 -0.76
C GLU A 170 -19.35 23.97 -1.89
N GLY A 171 -18.09 23.77 -1.49
CA GLY A 171 -17.00 23.47 -2.38
C GLY A 171 -17.18 22.08 -2.97
N THR A 172 -17.24 22.00 -4.29
CA THR A 172 -17.00 20.74 -5.01
C THR A 172 -15.54 20.75 -5.42
N VAL A 173 -14.81 19.64 -5.21
CA VAL A 173 -13.47 19.46 -5.78
C VAL A 173 -13.59 19.49 -7.30
N GLN A 174 -13.48 20.67 -7.90
CA GLN A 174 -13.39 20.83 -9.34
C GLN A 174 -11.92 21.02 -9.69
N TYR A 175 -11.35 20.01 -10.34
CA TYR A 175 -10.11 20.18 -11.11
C TYR A 175 -10.43 21.12 -12.28
N THR A 176 -10.32 22.43 -12.07
CA THR A 176 -10.56 23.39 -13.15
C THR A 176 -9.39 23.32 -14.12
N ALA A 177 -9.69 23.39 -15.42
CA ALA A 177 -8.67 23.35 -16.47
C ALA A 177 -7.72 24.57 -16.47
N GLU A 178 -7.94 25.53 -15.57
CA GLU A 178 -7.21 26.79 -15.44
C GLU A 178 -5.87 26.64 -14.68
N ASP A 179 -5.68 25.56 -13.92
CA ASP A 179 -4.38 25.18 -13.29
C ASP A 179 -3.28 24.85 -14.31
N ARG A 180 -3.60 24.82 -15.61
CA ARG A 180 -2.63 24.58 -16.69
C ARG A 180 -1.81 25.81 -17.09
N ASN A 181 -2.24 27.02 -16.73
CA ASN A 181 -1.59 28.24 -17.23
C ASN A 181 -0.33 28.66 -16.45
N GLY A 182 -0.02 28.02 -15.32
CA GLY A 182 1.22 28.26 -14.55
C GLY A 182 2.44 27.44 -15.00
N LEU A 183 2.25 26.45 -15.88
CA LEU A 183 3.26 25.45 -16.26
C LEU A 183 4.02 25.78 -17.55
N VAL A 184 4.12 27.07 -17.93
CA VAL A 184 4.60 27.48 -19.26
C VAL A 184 6.07 27.10 -19.55
N ASP A 185 6.84 26.57 -18.58
CA ASP A 185 8.24 26.18 -18.85
C ASP A 185 8.72 24.84 -18.26
N LYS A 186 7.83 23.98 -17.75
CA LYS A 186 8.21 22.63 -17.29
C LYS A 186 7.59 21.53 -18.16
N THR A 187 8.43 20.74 -18.81
CA THR A 187 8.03 19.51 -19.50
C THR A 187 7.32 18.59 -18.50
N LEU A 188 6.05 18.27 -18.75
CA LEU A 188 5.27 17.41 -17.85
C LEU A 188 5.65 15.95 -18.12
N GLN A 189 6.36 15.32 -17.19
CA GLN A 189 6.80 13.94 -17.31
C GLN A 189 6.15 13.08 -16.23
N SER A 190 5.50 11.99 -16.64
CA SER A 190 4.94 11.01 -15.72
C SER A 190 5.15 9.59 -16.24
N GLY A 191 5.15 8.61 -15.34
CA GLY A 191 5.20 7.21 -15.75
C GLY A 191 4.88 6.26 -14.62
N ILE A 192 4.52 5.04 -15.00
CA ILE A 192 4.16 3.94 -14.11
C ILE A 192 4.96 2.70 -14.50
N LEU A 193 5.48 2.02 -13.47
CA LEU A 193 5.97 0.65 -13.57
C LEU A 193 4.85 -0.29 -13.13
N LEU A 194 4.37 -1.13 -14.05
CA LEU A 194 3.29 -2.06 -13.81
C LEU A 194 3.84 -3.49 -13.82
N GLY A 195 3.98 -4.08 -12.63
CA GLY A 195 4.30 -5.50 -12.46
C GLY A 195 3.11 -6.38 -12.83
N VAL A 196 3.34 -7.45 -13.59
CA VAL A 196 2.32 -8.39 -14.04
C VAL A 196 2.71 -9.83 -13.74
N ARG A 197 1.70 -10.64 -13.38
CA ARG A 197 1.76 -12.09 -13.27
C ARG A 197 0.99 -12.69 -14.44
N ILE A 198 1.64 -13.50 -15.25
CA ILE A 198 1.10 -14.07 -16.48
C ILE A 198 0.99 -15.59 -16.28
N PRO A 199 -0.21 -16.18 -16.30
CA PRO A 199 -0.37 -17.62 -16.25
C PRO A 199 0.20 -18.27 -17.51
N VAL A 200 0.84 -19.42 -17.34
CA VAL A 200 1.44 -20.23 -18.40
C VAL A 200 0.95 -21.66 -18.26
N ASP A 201 0.59 -22.31 -19.36
CA ASP A 201 0.20 -23.71 -19.32
C ASP A 201 1.43 -24.61 -19.16
N THR A 202 1.30 -25.64 -18.33
CA THR A 202 2.34 -26.66 -18.11
C THR A 202 1.88 -28.02 -18.61
N TYR A 203 2.85 -28.87 -18.95
CA TYR A 203 2.58 -30.22 -19.46
C TYR A 203 1.85 -31.11 -18.44
N ASP A 204 2.12 -30.92 -17.15
CA ASP A 204 1.45 -31.61 -16.04
C ASP A 204 0.01 -31.13 -15.79
N GLY A 205 -0.45 -30.08 -16.50
CA GLY A 205 -1.79 -29.52 -16.35
C GLY A 205 -2.00 -28.70 -15.07
N LEU A 206 -0.95 -28.46 -14.29
CA LEU A 206 -1.03 -27.66 -13.05
C LEU A 206 -0.98 -26.15 -13.30
N GLY A 207 -0.73 -25.70 -14.54
CA GLY A 207 -0.40 -24.32 -14.89
C GLY A 207 0.92 -23.89 -14.28
N ASP A 208 1.40 -22.67 -14.54
CA ASP A 208 2.52 -21.99 -13.88
C ASP A 208 2.38 -20.47 -14.06
N TYR A 209 3.32 -19.69 -13.54
CA TYR A 209 3.34 -18.24 -13.76
C TYR A 209 4.70 -17.74 -14.23
N THR A 210 4.66 -16.78 -15.14
CA THR A 210 5.79 -15.91 -15.44
C THR A 210 5.48 -14.50 -14.97
N TYR A 211 6.53 -13.73 -14.71
CA TYR A 211 6.42 -12.38 -14.19
C TYR A 211 7.14 -11.40 -15.10
N GLY A 212 6.61 -10.18 -15.20
CA GLY A 212 7.16 -9.12 -16.03
C GLY A 212 6.78 -7.74 -15.54
N THR A 213 7.39 -6.72 -16.14
CA THR A 213 7.10 -5.31 -15.83
C THR A 213 6.91 -4.51 -17.10
N TYR A 214 5.82 -3.74 -17.15
CA TYR A 214 5.61 -2.71 -18.17
C TYR A 214 6.06 -1.35 -17.67
N TRP A 215 6.76 -0.59 -18.51
CA TRP A 215 6.99 0.84 -18.31
C TRP A 215 6.08 1.61 -19.25
N ILE A 216 5.17 2.39 -18.67
CA ILE A 216 4.21 3.22 -19.39
C ILE A 216 4.49 4.66 -18.97
N SER A 217 4.88 5.52 -19.91
CA SER A 217 5.21 6.92 -19.62
C SER A 217 4.52 7.88 -20.55
N ALA A 218 4.29 9.10 -20.06
CA ALA A 218 3.76 10.22 -20.81
C ALA A 218 4.69 11.43 -20.64
N VAL A 219 4.90 12.14 -21.74
CA VAL A 219 5.59 13.44 -21.74
C VAL A 219 4.66 14.42 -22.42
N ASP A 220 4.33 15.52 -21.76
CA ASP A 220 3.38 16.55 -22.20
C ASP A 220 2.03 15.93 -22.59
N CYS A 221 1.54 15.04 -21.73
CA CYS A 221 0.33 14.24 -21.93
C CYS A 221 0.34 13.32 -23.16
N LEU A 222 1.49 13.16 -23.84
CA LEU A 222 1.67 12.24 -24.96
C LEU A 222 2.32 10.95 -24.49
N LEU A 223 1.58 9.85 -24.68
CA LEU A 223 2.05 8.50 -24.35
C LEU A 223 3.29 8.15 -25.17
N LYS A 224 4.33 7.66 -24.50
CA LYS A 224 5.53 7.09 -25.12
C LYS A 224 5.33 5.60 -25.38
N PRO A 225 6.17 4.97 -26.23
CA PRO A 225 6.13 3.53 -26.42
C PRO A 225 6.19 2.78 -25.09
N VAL A 226 5.26 1.84 -24.90
CA VAL A 226 5.24 0.97 -23.72
C VAL A 226 6.39 -0.03 -23.85
N LEU A 227 7.26 -0.07 -22.83
CA LEU A 227 8.35 -1.03 -22.76
C LEU A 227 7.96 -2.20 -21.87
N TYR A 228 8.48 -3.39 -22.17
CA TYR A 228 8.27 -4.61 -21.37
C TYR A 228 9.61 -5.26 -21.06
N THR A 229 9.75 -5.80 -19.84
CA THR A 229 10.89 -6.61 -19.43
C THR A 229 10.42 -7.81 -18.59
N SER A 230 11.22 -8.86 -18.55
CA SER A 230 10.97 -10.00 -17.65
C SER A 230 11.24 -9.61 -16.20
N ASP A 231 10.62 -10.37 -15.29
CA ASP A 231 10.70 -10.20 -13.84
C ASP A 231 10.04 -8.90 -13.35
N ILE A 232 9.88 -8.77 -12.03
CA ILE A 232 9.24 -7.59 -11.43
C ILE A 232 10.30 -6.57 -11.04
N TYR A 233 10.23 -5.37 -11.61
CA TYR A 233 11.05 -4.23 -11.19
C TYR A 233 10.30 -3.40 -10.15
N LEU A 234 10.94 -3.17 -9.02
CA LEU A 234 10.41 -2.44 -7.89
C LEU A 234 11.29 -1.21 -7.60
N PRO A 235 10.76 0.02 -7.69
CA PRO A 235 11.44 1.19 -7.17
C PRO A 235 11.43 1.15 -5.63
N ARG A 236 12.61 1.13 -4.99
CA ARG A 236 12.78 1.30 -3.54
C ARG A 236 13.61 2.56 -3.26
N MET A 237 13.68 2.95 -1.99
CA MET A 237 14.43 4.13 -1.53
C MET A 237 15.91 4.09 -1.93
N ASP A 238 16.52 2.91 -1.95
CA ASP A 238 17.91 2.73 -2.37
C ASP A 238 18.06 2.44 -3.88
N GLY A 239 16.99 2.54 -4.67
CA GLY A 239 17.02 2.41 -6.12
C GLY A 239 16.17 1.24 -6.64
N PHE A 240 16.40 0.84 -7.88
CA PHE A 240 15.61 -0.22 -8.51
C PHE A 240 16.05 -1.61 -8.06
N TRP A 241 15.08 -2.42 -7.69
CA TRP A 241 15.23 -3.83 -7.38
C TRP A 241 14.54 -4.68 -8.42
N LYS A 242 15.05 -5.89 -8.59
CA LYS A 242 14.50 -6.90 -9.50
C LYS A 242 14.14 -8.14 -8.68
N VAL A 243 12.86 -8.53 -8.72
CA VAL A 243 12.33 -9.74 -8.08
C VAL A 243 12.07 -10.78 -9.15
N ARG A 244 12.71 -11.95 -9.00
CA ARG A 244 12.63 -13.08 -9.94
C ARG A 244 12.24 -14.36 -9.21
N VAL A 245 11.62 -15.27 -9.96
CA VAL A 245 11.30 -16.63 -9.51
C VAL A 245 12.19 -17.60 -10.27
N GLU A 246 12.99 -18.37 -9.55
CA GLU A 246 13.85 -19.41 -10.12
C GLU A 246 13.39 -20.78 -9.65
N LYS A 247 13.43 -21.78 -10.53
CA LYS A 247 13.14 -23.17 -10.14
C LYS A 247 14.42 -23.84 -9.64
N ILE A 248 14.37 -24.41 -8.44
CA ILE A 248 15.46 -25.15 -7.82
C ILE A 248 15.02 -26.58 -7.48
N MET A 249 15.97 -27.48 -7.29
CA MET A 249 15.68 -28.79 -6.71
C MET A 249 15.61 -28.67 -5.18
N GLY A 250 14.47 -29.04 -4.61
CA GLY A 250 14.24 -29.11 -3.19
C GLY A 250 13.90 -30.53 -2.71
N ALA A 251 13.39 -30.63 -1.48
CA ALA A 251 13.10 -31.92 -0.86
C ALA A 251 11.85 -32.59 -1.45
N GLU A 252 10.89 -31.77 -1.90
CA GLU A 252 9.59 -32.22 -2.44
C GLU A 252 9.59 -32.28 -3.98
N GLY A 253 10.75 -32.11 -4.63
CA GLY A 253 10.89 -32.07 -6.08
C GLY A 253 11.34 -30.69 -6.59
N MET A 254 10.80 -30.25 -7.72
CA MET A 254 11.11 -28.91 -8.24
C MET A 254 10.33 -27.86 -7.44
N GLU A 255 11.03 -26.87 -6.88
CA GLU A 255 10.47 -25.84 -6.01
C GLU A 255 10.75 -24.44 -6.56
N ASP A 256 9.78 -23.52 -6.43
CA ASP A 256 9.98 -22.11 -6.75
C ASP A 256 10.79 -21.39 -5.65
N ASN A 257 11.84 -20.69 -6.05
CA ASN A 257 12.70 -19.88 -5.21
C ASN A 257 12.59 -18.40 -5.60
N LEU A 258 12.22 -17.57 -4.63
CA LEU A 258 12.04 -16.14 -4.83
C LEU A 258 13.34 -15.42 -4.49
N LEU A 259 13.83 -14.59 -5.42
CA LEU A 259 15.06 -13.82 -5.25
C LEU A 259 14.79 -12.37 -5.57
N ALA A 260 15.30 -11.47 -4.73
CA ALA A 260 15.28 -10.03 -4.96
C ALA A 260 16.72 -9.51 -4.94
N ALA A 261 17.08 -8.69 -5.91
CA ALA A 261 18.39 -8.06 -5.98
C ALA A 261 18.31 -6.65 -6.53
N ARG A 262 19.13 -5.75 -5.97
CA ARG A 262 19.30 -4.40 -6.50
C ARG A 262 19.92 -4.43 -7.90
N VAL A 263 19.35 -3.67 -8.81
CA VAL A 263 19.82 -3.52 -10.19
C VAL A 263 21.11 -2.70 -10.18
N LYS A 264 22.23 -3.31 -10.56
CA LYS A 264 23.51 -2.62 -10.75
C LYS A 264 23.66 -2.24 -12.23
N SER A 265 24.13 -1.01 -12.51
CA SER A 265 24.31 -0.43 -13.86
C SER A 265 25.18 -1.27 -14.83
N ALA A 266 25.97 -2.20 -14.29
CA ALA A 266 26.60 -3.27 -15.05
C ALA A 266 25.95 -4.58 -14.65
N GLU A 267 25.14 -5.17 -15.53
CA GLU A 267 24.75 -6.57 -15.39
C GLU A 267 26.02 -7.41 -15.35
N SER A 268 26.43 -7.82 -14.15
CA SER A 268 27.22 -9.04 -14.05
C SER A 268 26.32 -10.12 -14.65
N LYS A 269 26.72 -10.66 -15.80
CA LYS A 269 26.28 -11.97 -16.27
C LYS A 269 26.53 -12.98 -15.15
N LEU A 270 25.59 -13.10 -14.21
CA LEU A 270 25.58 -14.18 -13.26
C LEU A 270 25.06 -15.38 -14.05
N LEU A 271 26.03 -16.24 -14.37
CA LEU A 271 26.00 -17.57 -14.94
C LEU A 271 24.69 -18.00 -15.65
N PRO A 272 24.75 -18.40 -16.94
CA PRO A 272 23.66 -19.19 -17.48
C PRO A 272 23.58 -20.48 -16.65
N ASN A 273 22.57 -20.58 -15.78
CA ASN A 273 22.32 -21.79 -15.04
C ASN A 273 22.16 -22.92 -16.06
N ALA A 274 23.03 -23.92 -15.96
CA ALA A 274 23.08 -25.12 -16.80
C ALA A 274 21.84 -26.04 -16.65
N PHE A 275 20.70 -25.49 -16.23
CA PHE A 275 19.46 -26.19 -15.92
C PHE A 275 18.26 -25.72 -16.76
N LEU A 276 18.47 -24.90 -17.80
CA LEU A 276 17.43 -24.52 -18.76
C LEU A 276 16.87 -25.70 -19.60
N ASN A 277 17.36 -26.93 -19.39
CA ASN A 277 16.87 -28.14 -20.06
C ASN A 277 16.33 -29.22 -19.10
N MET A 278 15.93 -28.87 -17.87
CA MET A 278 15.31 -29.80 -16.91
C MET A 278 13.85 -29.45 -16.59
N THR A 279 13.22 -28.58 -17.38
CA THR A 279 11.82 -28.15 -17.16
C THR A 279 10.77 -29.20 -17.56
N ASP A 280 11.10 -30.22 -18.34
CA ASP A 280 10.08 -31.10 -18.92
C ASP A 280 9.87 -32.43 -18.18
N ARG A 281 10.58 -32.68 -17.06
CA ARG A 281 10.64 -34.05 -16.49
C ARG A 281 10.50 -34.20 -14.98
N LEU A 282 10.35 -33.12 -14.20
CA LEU A 282 10.08 -33.24 -12.77
C LEU A 282 8.82 -32.49 -12.38
N GLU A 283 7.95 -33.20 -11.67
CA GLU A 283 6.72 -32.68 -11.10
C GLU A 283 7.04 -31.57 -10.10
N THR A 284 6.32 -30.45 -10.20
CA THR A 284 6.52 -29.29 -9.31
C THR A 284 5.99 -29.63 -7.91
N GLY A 285 6.87 -29.73 -6.91
CA GLY A 285 6.49 -30.05 -5.54
C GLY A 285 5.98 -28.84 -4.74
N LEU A 286 6.59 -27.67 -4.97
CA LEU A 286 6.23 -26.42 -4.29
C LEU A 286 6.20 -25.25 -5.28
N ARG A 287 5.03 -24.62 -5.39
CA ARG A 287 4.83 -23.39 -6.16
C ARG A 287 4.71 -22.18 -5.24
N LYS A 288 5.32 -21.06 -5.60
CA LYS A 288 5.20 -19.78 -4.87
C LYS A 288 4.61 -18.71 -5.76
N GLU A 289 3.34 -18.39 -5.52
CA GLU A 289 2.64 -17.34 -6.25
C GLU A 289 2.77 -16.00 -5.54
N ILE A 290 3.41 -15.00 -6.15
CA ILE A 290 3.38 -13.62 -5.65
C ILE A 290 1.95 -13.08 -5.73
N ILE A 291 1.42 -12.62 -4.59
CA ILE A 291 0.10 -11.96 -4.46
C ILE A 291 0.24 -10.46 -4.27
N TYR A 292 1.28 -10.02 -3.55
CA TYR A 292 1.53 -8.61 -3.26
C TYR A 292 3.02 -8.36 -3.10
N ILE A 293 3.50 -7.21 -3.57
CA ILE A 293 4.86 -6.70 -3.34
C ILE A 293 4.74 -5.25 -2.89
N GLY A 294 5.31 -4.94 -1.74
CA GLY A 294 5.52 -3.57 -1.25
C GLY A 294 7.00 -3.22 -1.19
N ASN A 295 7.36 -2.12 -0.50
CA ASN A 295 8.76 -1.72 -0.37
C ASN A 295 9.60 -2.71 0.44
N ASP A 296 9.05 -3.30 1.50
CA ASP A 296 9.84 -4.09 2.45
C ASP A 296 9.45 -5.57 2.48
N TYR A 297 8.27 -5.91 1.95
CA TYR A 297 7.72 -7.26 2.04
C TYR A 297 7.08 -7.71 0.72
N VAL A 298 7.15 -9.02 0.48
CA VAL A 298 6.35 -9.74 -0.49
C VAL A 298 5.39 -10.67 0.23
N CYS A 299 4.18 -10.81 -0.28
CA CYS A 299 3.25 -11.86 0.12
C CYS A 299 3.17 -12.90 -0.99
N VAL A 300 3.37 -14.16 -0.62
CA VAL A 300 3.27 -15.31 -1.51
C VAL A 300 2.21 -16.30 -1.04
N GLU A 301 1.53 -16.93 -1.98
CA GLU A 301 0.77 -18.16 -1.74
C GLU A 301 1.63 -19.36 -2.15
N ASN A 302 1.96 -20.19 -1.18
CA ASN A 302 2.66 -21.44 -1.40
C ASN A 302 1.62 -22.53 -1.67
N THR A 303 1.76 -23.23 -2.80
CA THR A 303 0.97 -24.41 -3.13
C THR A 303 1.90 -25.63 -3.13
N ILE A 304 1.67 -26.55 -2.20
CA ILE A 304 2.39 -27.83 -2.13
C ILE A 304 1.53 -28.89 -2.80
N TYR A 305 2.10 -29.60 -3.79
CA TYR A 305 1.44 -30.69 -4.49
C TYR A 305 1.88 -32.03 -3.88
N ASP A 306 0.91 -32.83 -3.41
CA ASP A 306 1.18 -34.18 -2.91
C ASP A 306 1.36 -35.16 -4.08
N ASN A 307 2.60 -35.51 -4.36
CA ASN A 307 2.97 -36.45 -5.43
C ASN A 307 2.89 -37.93 -4.98
N HIS A 308 2.48 -38.23 -3.74
CA HIS A 308 2.36 -39.62 -3.25
C HIS A 308 0.98 -40.26 -3.53
N ALA A 309 0.10 -39.63 -4.30
CA ALA A 309 -1.21 -40.18 -4.66
C ALA A 309 -1.16 -41.16 -5.85
N THR A 310 -0.23 -42.13 -5.83
CA THR A 310 -0.26 -43.33 -6.67
C THR A 310 0.20 -44.48 -5.77
N ASP A 311 -0.69 -45.37 -5.31
CA ASP A 311 -0.85 -46.65 -6.02
C ASP A 311 -2.08 -47.51 -5.64
N GLU A 312 -3.13 -47.02 -4.97
CA GLU A 312 -4.29 -47.87 -4.60
C GLU A 312 -5.60 -47.61 -5.37
N SER A 313 -5.68 -46.54 -6.17
CA SER A 313 -6.93 -46.17 -6.89
C SER A 313 -6.93 -46.54 -8.39
N SER A 314 -5.98 -47.36 -8.85
CA SER A 314 -5.96 -47.90 -10.22
C SER A 314 -6.87 -49.15 -10.40
N LYS A 315 -8.03 -49.14 -9.74
CA LYS A 315 -9.16 -50.02 -10.02
C LYS A 315 -10.49 -49.27 -9.91
N GLU A 316 -10.65 -48.22 -10.69
CA GLU A 316 -11.93 -47.86 -11.34
C GLU A 316 -11.71 -46.60 -12.18
N GLY A 317 -12.03 -46.69 -13.48
CA GLY A 317 -11.75 -45.64 -14.46
C GLY A 317 -12.49 -44.34 -14.18
N LYS A 318 -11.85 -43.44 -13.44
CA LYS A 318 -12.16 -42.00 -13.41
C LYS A 318 -10.87 -41.22 -13.60
N THR A 319 -10.68 -40.73 -14.82
CA THR A 319 -9.66 -39.73 -15.17
C THR A 319 -9.98 -38.43 -14.44
N GLY A 320 -9.17 -38.11 -13.44
CA GLY A 320 -9.27 -36.88 -12.64
C GLY A 320 -8.41 -37.01 -11.39
N ILE A 321 -7.08 -37.07 -11.58
CA ILE A 321 -6.15 -36.92 -10.47
C ILE A 321 -6.17 -35.43 -10.11
N SER A 322 -6.89 -35.05 -9.05
CA SER A 322 -6.67 -33.75 -8.41
C SER A 322 -5.62 -33.97 -7.33
N PRO A 323 -4.37 -33.53 -7.52
CA PRO A 323 -3.39 -33.57 -6.44
C PRO A 323 -3.94 -32.78 -5.26
N LYS A 324 -3.79 -33.32 -4.06
CA LYS A 324 -4.22 -32.65 -2.84
C LYS A 324 -3.28 -31.48 -2.60
N ALA A 325 -3.71 -30.29 -3.02
CA ALA A 325 -2.92 -29.07 -2.91
C ALA A 325 -3.17 -28.39 -1.56
N ALA A 326 -2.13 -28.25 -0.74
CA ALA A 326 -2.19 -27.42 0.47
C ALA A 326 -1.73 -26.00 0.10
N LYS A 327 -2.58 -25.00 0.39
CA LYS A 327 -2.29 -23.58 0.16
C LYS A 327 -1.98 -22.88 1.48
N THR A 328 -0.88 -22.13 1.51
CA THR A 328 -0.48 -21.33 2.67
C THR A 328 -0.02 -19.95 2.24
N LEU A 329 -0.51 -18.92 2.92
CA LEU A 329 -0.06 -17.54 2.72
C LEU A 329 1.17 -17.26 3.57
N ARG A 330 2.16 -16.57 3.01
CA ARG A 330 3.39 -16.22 3.70
C ARG A 330 3.90 -14.84 3.30
N THR A 331 4.35 -14.08 4.30
CA THR A 331 4.98 -12.77 4.11
C THR A 331 6.50 -12.92 4.31
N LEU A 332 7.28 -12.47 3.33
CA LEU A 332 8.74 -12.53 3.33
C LEU A 332 9.32 -11.11 3.23
N PRO A 333 10.38 -10.79 3.98
CA PRO A 333 11.12 -9.55 3.77
C PRO A 333 11.83 -9.58 2.41
N ILE A 334 11.74 -8.49 1.64
CA ILE A 334 12.38 -8.37 0.32
C ILE A 334 13.90 -8.54 0.40
N ASP A 335 14.51 -8.07 1.48
CA ASP A 335 15.96 -8.16 1.69
C ASP A 335 16.43 -9.57 2.10
N ASN A 336 15.52 -10.46 2.51
CA ASN A 336 15.84 -11.82 2.94
C ASN A 336 14.75 -12.83 2.54
N MET A 337 14.50 -12.92 1.23
CA MET A 337 13.49 -13.79 0.61
C MET A 337 13.79 -15.29 0.77
N THR A 338 15.04 -15.63 1.10
CA THR A 338 15.52 -17.01 1.31
C THR A 338 15.30 -17.53 2.74
N SER A 339 14.90 -16.66 3.67
CA SER A 339 14.57 -17.06 5.05
C SER A 339 13.45 -18.12 5.03
N VAL A 340 13.58 -19.20 5.81
CA VAL A 340 12.54 -20.24 5.98
C VAL A 340 11.47 -19.81 6.98
N ASP A 341 11.81 -18.85 7.85
CA ASP A 341 10.87 -18.27 8.80
C ASP A 341 10.32 -16.98 8.19
N GLY A 342 9.02 -16.97 7.88
CA GLY A 342 8.31 -15.76 7.49
C GLY A 342 8.09 -14.87 8.71
N ILE A 343 7.65 -13.65 8.50
CA ILE A 343 7.27 -12.79 9.63
C ILE A 343 5.84 -13.16 10.03
N THR A 344 5.66 -13.53 11.28
CA THR A 344 4.37 -13.81 11.90
C THR A 344 3.87 -12.59 12.66
N ILE A 345 2.57 -12.50 12.94
CA ILE A 345 2.00 -11.43 13.78
C ILE A 345 2.65 -11.42 15.17
N SER A 346 3.12 -12.57 15.65
CA SER A 346 3.85 -12.69 16.93
C SER A 346 5.27 -12.11 16.93
N ASP A 347 5.83 -11.79 15.75
CA ASP A 347 7.16 -11.20 15.62
C ASP A 347 7.13 -9.65 15.64
N ILE A 348 5.93 -9.06 15.69
CA ILE A 348 5.65 -7.62 15.87
C ILE A 348 5.19 -7.41 17.31
#